data_AF-A0A6J6N090-F1
#
_entry.id   AF-A0A6J6N090-F1
#
_cell.length_a   1.000
_cell.length_b   1.000
_cell.length_c   1.000
_cell.angle_alpha   90.00
_cell.angle_beta   90.00
_cell.angle_gamma   90.00
#
_symmetry.space_group_name_H-M   'P 1'
#
loop_
_entity.id
_entity.type
_entity.pdbx_description
1 polymer ?
#
loop_
_entity_poly.entity_id
_entity_poly.type
_entity_poly.pdbx_seq_one_letter_code
_entity_poly.pdbx_strand_id
1 'polypeptide(L)'
;MFDKGINSNRVLAPEGEPVEFIYQGHHFHIHAITSRWNESGGWWNRISDGNTHADTNAHTNAHTKIGLKIDDQARAVWRVEAAPVGALATFEIELDEVTGDWRIRPTSRAS
;
A
#
# COMPACT_ATOMS: atom_id res chain seq x y z
N MET A 1 21.98 24.19 -9.32
CA MET A 1 21.73 22.80 -9.77
C MET A 1 20.51 22.35 -8.99
N PHE A 2 19.33 22.36 -9.61
CA PHE A 2 18.06 22.18 -8.88
C PHE A 2 17.85 20.71 -8.52
N ASP A 3 17.51 20.49 -7.25
CA ASP A 3 17.26 19.19 -6.64
C ASP A 3 16.10 18.48 -7.32
N LYS A 4 16.29 17.21 -7.66
CA LYS A 4 15.27 16.37 -8.27
C LYS A 4 14.40 15.85 -7.12
N GLY A 5 13.52 16.70 -6.58
CA GLY A 5 12.60 16.32 -5.51
C GLY A 5 11.68 15.20 -5.99
N ILE A 6 11.84 13.97 -5.48
CA ILE A 6 11.06 12.81 -5.92
C ILE A 6 10.04 12.43 -4.86
N ASN A 7 8.77 12.76 -5.14
CA ASN A 7 7.56 11.93 -5.01
C ASN A 7 7.75 10.58 -4.27
N SER A 8 8.04 10.61 -2.97
CA SER A 8 8.25 9.38 -2.20
C SER A 8 6.91 8.86 -1.71
N ASN A 9 6.56 7.63 -2.13
CA ASN A 9 5.37 6.96 -1.60
C ASN A 9 5.50 6.83 -0.07
N ARG A 10 4.46 7.20 0.67
CA ARG A 10 4.46 7.22 2.14
C ARG A 10 3.11 6.75 2.67
N VAL A 11 3.09 6.04 3.79
CA VAL A 11 1.87 5.56 4.46
C VAL A 11 1.83 6.11 5.89
N LEU A 12 0.65 6.49 6.36
CA LEU A 12 0.36 6.83 7.76
C LEU A 12 -0.52 5.73 8.37
N ALA A 13 -0.04 5.10 9.44
CA ALA A 13 -0.69 3.98 10.09
C ALA A 13 -0.51 4.04 11.63
N PRO A 14 -1.15 4.98 12.33
CA PRO A 14 -0.91 5.23 13.77
C PRO A 14 -1.21 4.01 14.64
N GLU A 15 -2.24 3.23 14.29
CA GLU A 15 -2.67 2.04 15.02
C GLU A 15 -2.27 0.73 14.32
N GLY A 16 -1.30 0.78 13.41
CA GLY A 16 -0.86 -0.37 12.61
C GLY A 16 -1.72 -0.68 11.39
N GLU A 17 -2.82 0.05 11.19
CA GLU A 17 -3.65 0.02 9.98
C GLU A 17 -3.47 1.31 9.17
N PRO A 18 -3.40 1.23 7.82
CA PRO A 18 -3.20 2.40 6.99
C PRO A 18 -4.46 3.28 6.96
N VAL A 19 -4.28 4.57 7.22
CA VAL A 19 -5.37 5.57 7.21
C VAL A 19 -5.17 6.56 6.05
N GLU A 20 -3.92 6.89 5.72
CA GLU A 20 -3.59 7.78 4.62
C GLU A 20 -2.33 7.30 3.89
N PHE A 21 -2.20 7.67 2.63
CA PHE A 21 -0.98 7.43 1.88
C PHE A 21 -0.73 8.48 0.80
N ILE A 22 0.54 8.66 0.44
CA ILE A 22 0.97 9.41 -0.73
C ILE A 22 1.37 8.41 -1.80
N TYR A 23 0.79 8.53 -2.99
CA TYR A 23 1.13 7.73 -4.15
C TYR A 23 1.29 8.64 -5.37
N GLN A 24 2.46 8.56 -6.03
CA GLN A 24 2.77 9.40 -7.19
C GLN A 24 2.54 10.91 -6.92
N GLY A 25 2.93 11.37 -5.73
CA GLY A 25 2.77 12.78 -5.33
C GLY A 25 1.36 13.20 -4.92
N HIS A 26 0.35 12.32 -5.02
CA HIS A 26 -1.02 12.60 -4.60
C HIS A 26 -1.28 11.97 -3.23
N HIS A 27 -1.92 12.74 -2.34
CA HIS A 27 -2.33 12.28 -1.02
C HIS A 27 -3.72 11.67 -1.10
N PHE A 28 -3.92 10.53 -0.46
CA PHE A 28 -5.17 9.79 -0.39
C PHE A 28 -5.55 9.50 1.06
N HIS A 29 -6.84 9.59 1.35
CA HIS A 29 -7.45 9.16 2.61
C HIS A 29 -8.20 7.85 2.37
N ILE A 30 -7.99 6.86 3.22
CA ILE A 30 -8.64 5.55 3.15
C ILE A 30 -9.99 5.63 3.85
N HIS A 31 -11.07 5.33 3.13
CA HIS A 31 -12.43 5.33 3.68
C HIS A 31 -12.88 3.93 4.11
N ALA A 32 -12.32 2.89 3.50
CA ALA A 32 -12.62 1.51 3.87
C ALA A 32 -11.43 0.58 3.58
N ILE A 33 -11.22 -0.39 4.48
CA ILE A 33 -10.36 -1.56 4.23
C ILE A 33 -11.28 -2.67 3.74
N THR A 34 -11.12 -3.10 2.48
CA THR A 34 -11.96 -4.13 1.87
C THR A 34 -11.45 -5.55 2.16
N SER A 35 -10.15 -5.72 2.38
CA SER A 35 -9.55 -7.00 2.75
C SER A 35 -8.18 -6.81 3.40
N ARG A 36 -7.81 -7.74 4.28
CA ARG A 36 -6.49 -7.81 4.91
C ARG A 36 -6.02 -9.26 4.97
N TRP A 37 -4.82 -9.54 4.46
CA TRP A 37 -4.20 -10.88 4.52
C TRP A 37 -2.69 -10.79 4.71
N ASN A 38 -2.13 -11.78 5.41
CA ASN A 38 -0.69 -11.94 5.55
C ASN A 38 -0.19 -12.88 4.46
N GLU A 39 0.77 -12.42 3.68
CA GLU A 39 1.52 -13.28 2.78
C GLU A 39 2.61 -13.96 3.60
N SER A 40 2.56 -15.28 3.64
CA SER A 40 3.61 -16.08 4.27
C SER A 40 4.91 -15.87 3.52
N GLY A 41 5.99 -15.72 4.26
CA GLY A 41 7.31 -15.75 3.70
C GLY A 41 7.63 -17.02 2.90
N GLY A 42 8.72 -17.02 2.13
CA GLY A 42 9.20 -18.20 1.38
C GLY A 42 9.75 -19.33 2.25
N TRP A 43 9.36 -19.43 3.53
CA TRP A 43 9.88 -20.40 4.50
C TRP A 43 9.45 -21.84 4.20
N TRP A 44 8.25 -22.05 3.66
CA TRP A 44 7.75 -23.37 3.26
C TRP A 44 8.58 -23.99 2.12
N ASN A 45 9.12 -23.19 1.21
CA ASN A 45 10.02 -23.67 0.15
C ASN A 45 11.31 -24.29 0.72
N ARG A 46 11.78 -23.82 1.87
CA ARG A 46 13.06 -24.23 2.47
C ARG A 46 12.99 -25.55 3.23
N ILE A 47 11.79 -25.99 3.61
CA ILE A 47 11.59 -27.29 4.29
C ILE A 47 11.71 -28.44 3.28
N SER A 48 11.30 -28.23 2.02
CA SER A 48 11.35 -29.26 0.96
C SER A 48 12.77 -29.56 0.48
N ASP A 49 13.67 -28.58 0.53
CA ASP A 49 15.03 -28.70 0.00
C ASP A 49 16.05 -29.15 1.06
N GLY A 50 15.62 -29.37 2.30
CA GLY A 50 16.47 -29.81 3.42
C GLY A 50 17.56 -28.81 3.84
N ASN A 51 17.60 -27.63 3.24
CA ASN A 51 18.65 -26.63 3.48
C ASN A 51 18.10 -25.45 4.27
N THR A 52 18.26 -25.49 5.60
CA THR A 52 18.23 -24.27 6.42
C THR A 52 19.43 -23.43 6.01
N HIS A 53 19.23 -22.49 5.08
CA HIS A 53 20.17 -21.42 4.84
C HIS A 53 20.25 -20.56 6.12
N ALA A 54 21.08 -20.99 7.07
CA ALA A 54 21.65 -20.08 8.04
C ALA A 54 22.42 -19.06 7.20
N ASP A 55 22.08 -17.80 7.40
CA ASP A 55 22.83 -16.63 6.97
C ASP A 55 24.33 -16.86 7.25
N THR A 56 25.06 -17.27 6.21
CA THR A 56 26.49 -17.59 6.25
C THR A 56 27.34 -16.32 6.29
N ASN A 57 27.03 -15.41 7.22
CA ASN A 57 27.91 -14.32 7.63
C ASN A 57 28.17 -14.33 9.15
N ALA A 58 28.07 -15.50 9.78
CA ALA A 58 28.50 -15.70 11.15
C ALA A 58 29.89 -16.35 11.20
N HIS A 59 30.94 -15.54 11.06
CA HIS A 59 32.21 -15.85 11.72
C HIS A 59 32.03 -15.69 13.24
N THR A 60 31.35 -16.63 13.89
CA THR A 60 31.36 -16.71 15.36
C THR A 60 31.28 -18.17 15.79
N ASN A 61 32.28 -18.56 16.57
CA ASN A 61 32.43 -19.81 17.31
C ASN A 61 31.12 -20.38 17.88
N ALA A 62 30.99 -21.69 17.74
CA ALA A 62 29.88 -22.50 18.21
C ALA A 62 29.74 -22.44 19.74
N HIS A 63 28.86 -21.56 20.24
CA HIS A 63 28.00 -21.90 21.39
C HIS A 63 26.81 -20.95 21.63
N THR A 64 26.71 -19.78 20.97
CA THR A 64 25.62 -18.84 21.29
C THR A 64 25.10 -18.13 20.05
N LYS A 65 24.07 -18.70 19.40
CA LYS A 65 23.11 -17.94 18.58
C LYS A 65 21.89 -18.81 18.24
N ILE A 66 21.03 -19.06 19.24
CA ILE A 66 19.68 -19.58 19.00
C ILE A 66 18.74 -18.40 18.75
N GLY A 67 19.07 -17.63 17.72
CA GLY A 67 18.36 -16.42 17.34
C GLY A 67 18.48 -16.21 15.84
N LEU A 68 18.22 -17.27 15.05
CA LEU A 68 17.96 -17.11 13.64
C LEU A 68 16.72 -16.22 13.53
N LYS A 69 16.92 -14.92 13.27
CA LYS A 69 15.90 -14.14 12.58
C LYS A 69 15.84 -14.72 11.18
N ILE A 70 15.02 -15.76 11.01
CA ILE A 70 14.59 -16.20 9.70
C ILE A 70 13.70 -15.06 9.22
N ASP A 71 14.31 -14.05 8.59
CA ASP A 71 13.55 -13.08 7.80
C ASP A 71 12.85 -13.91 6.72
N ASP A 72 11.57 -14.17 6.95
CA ASP A 72 10.76 -14.95 6.06
C ASP A 72 10.28 -14.10 4.88
N GLN A 73 10.51 -12.78 4.92
CA GLN A 73 9.91 -11.80 4.01
C GLN A 73 8.38 -11.81 4.06
N ALA A 74 7.77 -12.24 5.17
CA ALA A 74 6.32 -12.14 5.32
C ALA A 74 5.87 -10.69 5.23
N ARG A 75 4.72 -10.46 4.60
CA ARG A 75 4.16 -9.13 4.40
C ARG A 75 2.70 -9.07 4.78
N ALA A 76 2.36 -7.98 5.44
CA ALA A 76 1.00 -7.57 5.66
C ALA A 76 0.48 -6.84 4.42
N VAL A 77 -0.66 -7.25 3.88
CA VAL A 77 -1.26 -6.62 2.69
C VAL A 77 -2.67 -6.15 3.00
N TRP A 78 -2.94 -4.87 2.70
CA TRP A 78 -4.26 -4.25 2.82
C TRP A 78 -4.78 -3.90 1.42
N ARG A 79 -6.03 -4.26 1.15
CA ARG A 79 -6.80 -3.74 0.02
C ARG A 79 -7.73 -2.65 0.55
N VAL A 80 -7.69 -1.48 -0.06
CA VAL A 80 -8.35 -0.27 0.47
C VAL A 80 -9.13 0.46 -0.61
N GLU A 81 -10.20 1.12 -0.22
CA GLU A 81 -10.87 2.17 -0.99
C GLU A 81 -10.44 3.52 -0.45
N ALA A 82 -9.96 4.40 -1.32
CA ALA A 82 -9.38 5.68 -0.92
C ALA A 82 -9.71 6.78 -1.92
N ALA A 83 -9.86 8.01 -1.43
CA ALA A 83 -10.09 9.19 -2.25
C ALA A 83 -8.91 10.17 -2.14
N PRO A 84 -8.56 10.88 -3.21
CA PRO A 84 -7.54 11.91 -3.15
C PRO A 84 -7.96 13.04 -2.20
N VAL A 85 -7.09 13.36 -1.24
CA VAL A 85 -7.29 14.45 -0.28
C VAL A 85 -7.12 15.78 -1.00
N GLY A 86 -8.09 16.68 -0.82
CA GLY A 86 -8.05 18.03 -1.39
C GLY A 86 -8.43 18.13 -2.87
N ALA A 87 -8.72 17.02 -3.55
CA ALA A 87 -9.29 17.03 -4.89
C ALA A 87 -10.81 17.26 -4.82
N LEU A 88 -11.22 18.50 -4.59
CA LEU A 88 -12.61 18.90 -4.70
C LEU A 88 -12.94 19.10 -6.19
N ALA A 89 -13.78 18.24 -6.75
CA ALA A 89 -14.34 18.40 -8.08
C ALA A 89 -15.85 18.60 -7.96
N THR A 90 -16.37 19.55 -8.73
CA THR A 90 -17.80 19.87 -8.73
C THR A 90 -18.39 19.49 -10.09
N PHE A 91 -19.55 18.84 -10.06
CA PHE A 91 -20.26 18.35 -11.23
C PHE A 91 -21.72 18.79 -11.20
N GLU A 92 -22.25 19.05 -12.38
CA GLU A 92 -23.68 19.14 -12.64
C GLU A 92 -24.18 17.78 -13.12
N ILE A 93 -25.28 17.31 -12.56
CA ILE A 93 -25.95 16.06 -12.93
C ILE A 93 -27.40 16.40 -13.28
N GLU A 94 -27.81 16.02 -14.48
CA GLU A 94 -29.15 16.27 -15.01
C GLU A 94 -29.79 14.93 -15.37
N LEU A 95 -31.06 14.75 -14.96
CA LEU A 95 -31.93 13.68 -15.43
C LEU A 95 -32.90 14.27 -16.46
N ASP A 96 -32.90 13.73 -17.67
CA ASP A 96 -33.97 13.98 -18.64
C ASP A 96 -35.22 13.19 -18.17
N GLU A 97 -36.20 13.86 -17.58
CA GLU A 97 -37.40 13.19 -17.04
C GLU A 97 -38.31 12.57 -18.13
N VAL A 98 -38.13 12.94 -19.39
CA VAL A 98 -38.92 12.42 -20.51
C VAL A 98 -38.30 11.13 -21.05
N THR A 99 -36.98 11.11 -21.22
CA THR A 99 -36.27 9.94 -21.75
C THR A 99 -35.71 9.00 -20.68
N GLY A 100 -35.53 9.50 -19.45
CA GLY A 100 -34.85 8.82 -18.35
C GLY A 100 -33.32 8.88 -18.44
N ASP A 101 -32.76 9.64 -19.38
CA ASP A 101 -31.32 9.69 -19.60
C ASP A 101 -30.59 10.60 -18.61
N TRP A 102 -29.43 10.15 -18.14
CA TRP A 102 -28.56 10.92 -17.26
C TRP A 102 -27.47 11.65 -18.06
N ARG A 103 -27.22 12.92 -17.73
CA ARG A 103 -26.11 13.72 -18.25
C ARG A 103 -25.27 14.27 -17.10
N ILE A 104 -23.95 14.14 -17.21
CA ILE A 104 -23.00 14.59 -16.20
C ILE A 104 -22.00 15.54 -16.86
N ARG A 105 -21.77 16.71 -16.26
CA ARG A 105 -20.85 17.74 -16.77
C ARG A 105 -20.03 18.34 -15.63
N PRO A 106 -18.70 18.53 -15.78
CA PRO A 106 -17.92 19.25 -14.77
C PRO A 106 -18.32 20.73 -14.73
N THR A 107 -18.44 21.32 -13.54
CA THR A 107 -18.85 22.74 -13.39
C THR A 107 -17.69 23.73 -13.53
N SER A 108 -16.45 23.23 -13.59
CA SER A 108 -15.26 24.03 -13.90
C SER A 108 -14.61 23.53 -15.18
N ARG A 109 -14.26 24.44 -16.09
CA ARG A 109 -13.20 24.15 -17.06
C ARG A 109 -11.89 24.08 -16.27
N ALA A 110 -11.11 23.02 -16.50
CA ALA A 110 -9.74 22.95 -16.02
C ALA A 110 -9.02 24.26 -16.37
N SER A 111 -8.51 24.96 -15.36
CA SER A 111 -7.59 26.08 -15.58
C SER A 111 -6.19 25.57 -15.87
#